data_AF-A0A922FQT7-F1
#
_entry.id   AF-A0A922FQT7-F1
#
_cell.length_a   1.000
_cell.length_b   1.000
_cell.length_c   1.000
_cell.angle_alpha   90.00
_cell.angle_beta   90.00
_cell.angle_gamma   90.00
#
_symmetry.space_group_name_H-M   'P 1'
#
loop_
_entity.id
_entity.type
_entity.pdbx_description
1 polymer ?
#
loop_
_entity_poly.entity_id
_entity_poly.type
_entity_poly.pdbx_seq_one_letter_code
_entity_poly.pdbx_strand_id
1 'polypeptide(L)'
;MDVLPAICSDHCPLLLSFYCDKAREGWLRFQFKYDVSWSKEKGCRDLIATQWQKLTGERSWLQNAQHKLVACSQSLKQWSKNLVHNRNQEIREKVAEIKRFQQNENSRNMWQLKTLQSNLNFLLEREDLRWKQRTKKHWLTQDDRNSKFYHACVNQRKKEK
;
A
#
# COMPACT_ATOMS: atom_id res chain seq x y z
N MET A 1 -14.88 19.82 8.85
CA MET A 1 -14.89 19.06 7.59
C MET A 1 -13.63 19.47 6.86
N ASP A 2 -12.63 18.60 6.85
CA ASP A 2 -11.34 18.93 6.23
C ASP A 2 -11.38 18.48 4.77
N VAL A 3 -11.32 19.45 3.86
CA VAL A 3 -11.33 19.23 2.42
C VAL A 3 -9.88 19.06 1.97
N LEU A 4 -9.56 17.90 1.39
CA LEU A 4 -8.24 17.65 0.81
C LEU A 4 -8.10 18.40 -0.52
N PRO A 5 -6.93 18.99 -0.82
CA PRO A 5 -6.72 19.70 -2.06
C PRO A 5 -6.88 18.76 -3.26
N ALA A 6 -7.66 19.19 -4.25
CA ALA A 6 -7.87 18.51 -5.52
C ALA A 6 -6.58 18.57 -6.35
N ILE A 7 -5.88 17.44 -6.48
CA ILE A 7 -4.59 17.39 -7.20
C ILE A 7 -4.79 17.10 -8.68
N CYS A 8 -5.86 16.39 -9.11
CA CYS A 8 -6.08 16.04 -10.53
C CYS A 8 -7.56 15.91 -10.98
N SER A 9 -8.55 16.22 -10.15
CA SER A 9 -9.98 16.19 -10.56
C SER A 9 -10.78 17.17 -9.71
N ASP A 10 -11.78 17.78 -10.33
CA ASP A 10 -12.88 18.56 -9.74
C ASP A 10 -13.70 17.81 -8.67
N HIS A 11 -13.48 16.51 -8.49
CA HIS A 11 -14.05 15.74 -7.40
C HIS A 11 -13.30 15.99 -6.08
N CYS A 12 -13.94 16.68 -5.14
CA CYS A 12 -13.50 16.78 -3.74
C CYS A 12 -13.90 15.52 -2.96
N PRO A 13 -12.97 14.63 -2.57
CA PRO A 13 -13.32 13.45 -1.80
C PRO A 13 -13.67 13.85 -0.36
N LEU A 14 -14.79 13.33 0.14
CA LEU A 14 -15.22 13.52 1.53
C LEU A 14 -14.44 12.59 2.47
N LEU A 15 -13.76 13.18 3.46
CA LEU A 15 -13.10 12.43 4.53
C LEU A 15 -14.13 12.01 5.60
N LEU A 16 -14.57 10.76 5.52
CA LEU A 16 -15.41 10.14 6.55
C LEU A 16 -14.53 9.54 7.65
N SER A 17 -14.52 10.19 8.81
CA SER A 17 -13.92 9.66 10.04
C SER A 17 -14.95 8.83 10.79
N PHE A 18 -14.71 7.51 10.89
CA PHE A 18 -15.51 6.64 11.74
C PHE A 18 -14.78 6.48 13.08
N TYR A 19 -15.45 6.85 14.18
CA TYR A 19 -15.03 6.44 15.51
C TYR A 19 -15.18 4.91 15.61
N CYS A 20 -14.08 4.19 15.40
CA CYS A 20 -14.03 2.77 15.68
C CYS A 20 -13.72 2.64 17.18
N ASP A 21 -14.76 2.45 17.99
CA ASP A 21 -14.62 2.01 19.38
C ASP A 21 -13.66 0.83 19.39
N LYS A 22 -12.50 1.00 20.04
CA LYS A 22 -11.35 0.08 20.15
C LYS A 22 -11.73 -1.36 19.82
N ALA A 23 -11.81 -1.67 18.52
CA ALA A 23 -12.40 -2.91 18.08
C ALA A 23 -11.37 -4.01 18.30
N ARG A 24 -11.45 -4.66 19.46
CA ARG A 24 -10.78 -5.93 19.79
C ARG A 24 -9.32 -5.99 19.31
N GLU A 25 -8.46 -5.15 19.88
CA GLU A 25 -7.01 -5.17 19.63
C GLU A 25 -6.36 -6.55 19.83
N GLY A 26 -6.99 -7.46 20.60
CA GLY A 26 -6.49 -8.81 20.83
C GLY A 26 -6.76 -9.86 19.73
N TRP A 27 -7.75 -9.67 18.84
CA TRP A 27 -8.17 -10.72 17.88
C TRP A 27 -7.66 -10.53 16.45
N LEU A 28 -7.18 -9.33 16.12
CA LEU A 28 -6.45 -9.09 14.88
C LEU A 28 -4.95 -9.17 15.16
N ARG A 29 -4.46 -10.35 15.55
CA ARG A 29 -3.03 -10.66 15.36
C ARG A 29 -2.78 -10.48 13.86
N PHE A 30 -2.23 -9.34 13.48
CA PHE A 30 -1.88 -9.00 12.10
C PHE A 30 -0.79 -9.99 11.67
N GLN A 31 -1.20 -11.18 11.25
CA GLN A 31 -0.33 -12.18 10.70
C GLN A 31 0.34 -11.55 9.49
N PHE A 32 1.65 -11.71 9.40
CA PHE A 32 2.39 -11.25 8.24
C PHE A 32 1.77 -11.87 6.99
N LYS A 33 1.44 -11.02 6.01
CA LYS A 33 0.98 -11.43 4.69
C LYS A 33 1.92 -10.83 3.68
N TYR A 34 2.47 -11.68 2.83
CA TYR A 34 3.27 -11.25 1.70
C TYR A 34 2.39 -10.48 0.72
N ASP A 35 2.86 -9.32 0.27
CA ASP A 35 2.23 -8.55 -0.78
C ASP A 35 2.94 -8.88 -2.11
N VAL A 36 2.20 -9.40 -3.08
CA VAL A 36 2.76 -9.77 -4.40
C VAL A 36 3.36 -8.57 -5.10
N SER A 37 2.91 -7.34 -4.79
CA SER A 37 3.50 -6.12 -5.31
C SER A 37 4.99 -6.00 -4.96
N TRP A 38 5.43 -6.55 -3.82
CA TRP A 38 6.81 -6.47 -3.36
C TRP A 38 7.77 -7.19 -4.30
N SER A 39 7.33 -8.24 -4.99
CA SER A 39 8.18 -8.96 -5.96
C SER A 39 8.64 -8.08 -7.13
N LYS A 40 7.89 -7.01 -7.45
CA LYS A 40 8.22 -6.06 -8.53
C LYS A 40 9.11 -4.92 -8.07
N GLU A 41 9.29 -4.76 -6.76
CA GLU A 41 10.09 -3.68 -6.20
C GLU A 41 11.57 -4.04 -6.18
N LYS A 42 12.40 -3.08 -6.58
CA LYS A 42 13.84 -3.21 -6.50
C LYS A 42 14.26 -3.47 -5.05
N GLY A 43 15.14 -4.45 -4.84
CA GLY A 43 15.67 -4.82 -3.53
C GLY A 43 14.83 -5.81 -2.72
N CYS A 44 13.59 -6.16 -3.13
CA CYS A 44 12.82 -7.18 -2.39
C CYS A 44 13.49 -8.56 -2.45
N ARG A 45 13.95 -8.97 -3.64
CA ARG A 45 14.62 -10.27 -3.82
C ARG A 45 15.94 -10.33 -3.06
N ASP A 46 16.72 -9.26 -3.13
CA ASP A 46 18.02 -9.17 -2.48
C ASP A 46 17.88 -9.18 -0.96
N LEU A 47 16.86 -8.50 -0.42
CA LEU A 47 16.53 -8.53 1.00
C LEU A 47 16.20 -9.95 1.46
N ILE A 48 15.36 -10.68 0.72
CA ILE A 48 15.00 -12.06 1.05
C ILE A 48 16.25 -12.94 1.02
N ALA A 49 17.04 -12.88 -0.06
CA ALA A 49 18.25 -13.68 -0.22
C ALA A 49 19.26 -13.43 0.93
N THR A 50 19.51 -12.15 1.24
CA THR A 50 20.41 -11.74 2.32
C THR A 50 19.94 -12.28 3.67
N GLN A 51 18.64 -12.18 3.98
CA GLN A 51 18.11 -12.65 5.27
C GLN A 51 18.06 -14.18 5.34
N TRP A 52 17.82 -14.84 4.21
CA TRP A 52 17.76 -16.30 4.12
C TRP A 52 19.10 -16.98 4.37
N GLN A 53 20.20 -16.32 4.00
CA GLN A 53 21.57 -16.82 4.17
C GLN A 53 22.12 -16.62 5.59
N LYS A 54 21.63 -15.62 6.34
CA LYS A 54 22.15 -15.28 7.69
C LYS A 54 21.95 -16.34 8.76
N LEU A 55 21.02 -17.28 8.56
CA LEU A 55 20.52 -18.14 9.64
C LEU A 55 20.77 -19.63 9.34
N THR A 56 22.04 -20.00 9.24
CA THR A 56 22.49 -21.39 9.17
C THR A 56 23.20 -21.77 10.47
N GLY A 57 22.68 -22.77 11.17
CA GLY A 57 23.28 -23.32 12.39
C GLY A 57 22.85 -24.77 12.62
N GLU A 58 23.36 -25.38 13.68
CA GLU A 58 23.25 -26.81 14.04
C GLU A 58 21.83 -27.31 14.43
N ARG A 59 20.78 -26.53 14.11
CA ARG A 59 19.40 -26.93 14.38
C ARG A 59 18.87 -27.88 13.29
N SER A 60 17.78 -28.57 13.60
CA SER A 60 17.04 -29.35 12.60
C SER A 60 16.60 -28.48 11.42
N TRP A 61 16.45 -29.10 10.24
CA TRP A 61 16.07 -28.40 9.01
C TRP A 61 14.76 -27.61 9.17
N LEU A 62 13.77 -28.17 9.88
CA LEU A 62 12.46 -27.56 10.08
C LEU A 62 12.56 -26.30 10.95
N GLN A 63 13.33 -26.37 12.03
CA GLN A 63 13.56 -25.22 12.91
C GLN A 63 14.33 -24.10 12.20
N ASN A 64 15.32 -24.47 11.37
CA ASN A 64 16.04 -23.52 10.53
C ASN A 64 15.11 -22.85 9.51
N ALA A 65 14.24 -23.61 8.84
CA ALA A 65 13.27 -23.08 7.89
C ALA A 65 12.28 -22.12 8.56
N GLN A 66 11.72 -22.51 9.73
CA GLN A 66 10.82 -21.66 10.50
C GLN A 66 11.49 -20.34 10.91
N HIS A 67 12.73 -20.41 11.42
CA HIS A 67 13.47 -19.24 11.86
C HIS A 67 13.77 -18.28 10.69
N LYS A 68 14.16 -18.82 9.53
CA LYS A 68 14.35 -18.04 8.29
C LYS A 68 13.08 -17.36 7.83
N LEU A 69 11.94 -18.08 7.80
CA LEU A 69 10.65 -17.50 7.43
C LEU A 69 10.25 -16.35 8.35
N VAL A 70 10.42 -16.50 9.67
CA VAL A 70 10.13 -15.44 10.63
C VAL A 70 11.05 -14.24 10.41
N ALA A 71 12.36 -14.44 10.28
CA ALA A 71 13.31 -13.36 10.05
C ALA A 71 13.05 -12.61 8.72
N CYS A 72 12.76 -13.34 7.64
CA CYS A 72 12.37 -12.74 6.36
C CYS A 72 11.06 -11.97 6.49
N SER A 73 10.07 -12.49 7.22
CA SER A 73 8.77 -11.82 7.42
C SER A 73 8.90 -10.49 8.16
N GLN A 74 9.72 -10.45 9.22
CA GLN A 74 9.99 -9.24 9.99
C GLN A 74 10.77 -8.22 9.17
N SER A 75 11.81 -8.67 8.47
CA SER A 75 12.61 -7.82 7.57
C SER A 75 11.76 -7.21 6.46
N LEU A 76 10.92 -8.03 5.81
CA LEU A 76 9.99 -7.57 4.76
C LEU A 76 8.96 -6.59 5.33
N LYS A 77 8.43 -6.85 6.53
CA LYS A 77 7.49 -5.93 7.20
C LYS A 77 8.14 -4.56 7.41
N GLN A 78 9.37 -4.52 7.92
CA GLN A 78 10.08 -3.26 8.15
C GLN A 78 10.42 -2.55 6.82
N TRP A 79 10.97 -3.29 5.86
CA TRP A 79 11.29 -2.75 4.54
C TRP A 79 10.04 -2.20 3.85
N SER A 80 8.89 -2.88 3.94
CA SER A 80 7.64 -2.42 3.34
C SER A 80 7.12 -1.10 3.93
N LYS A 81 7.36 -0.86 5.23
CA LYS A 81 7.02 0.41 5.88
C LYS A 81 7.90 1.54 5.33
N ASN A 82 9.20 1.30 5.23
CA ASN A 82 10.15 2.26 4.67
C ASN A 82 9.82 2.55 3.19
N LEU A 83 9.46 1.53 2.42
CA LEU A 83 9.03 1.69 1.04
C LEU A 83 7.82 2.62 0.92
N VAL A 84 6.79 2.45 1.78
CA VAL A 84 5.61 3.34 1.81
C VAL A 84 6.02 4.77 2.15
N HIS A 85 6.86 4.91 3.18
CA HIS A 85 7.32 6.22 3.63
C HIS A 85 8.05 6.97 2.52
N ASN A 86 9.03 6.33 1.88
CA ASN A 86 9.84 6.91 0.83
C ASN A 86 8.98 7.31 -0.39
N ARG A 87 8.02 6.47 -0.78
CA ARG A 87 7.08 6.81 -1.87
C ARG A 87 6.22 8.01 -1.56
N ASN A 88 5.66 8.06 -0.35
CA ASN A 88 4.84 9.19 0.08
C ASN A 88 5.67 10.48 0.14
N GLN A 89 6.94 10.37 0.52
CA GLN A 89 7.88 11.48 0.47
C GLN A 89 8.15 11.94 -0.98
N GLU A 90 8.47 11.01 -1.88
CA GLU A 90 8.71 11.29 -3.31
C GLU A 90 7.51 11.99 -3.95
N ILE A 91 6.28 11.53 -3.67
CA ILE A 91 5.04 12.18 -4.12
C ILE A 91 4.94 13.62 -3.57
N ARG A 92 5.19 13.83 -2.27
CA ARG A 92 5.14 15.18 -1.67
C ARG A 92 6.19 16.11 -2.28
N GLU A 93 7.39 15.63 -2.51
CA GLU A 93 8.48 16.38 -3.15
C GLU A 93 8.10 16.79 -4.58
N LYS A 94 7.56 15.86 -5.38
CA LYS A 94 7.11 16.15 -6.75
C LYS A 94 5.95 17.14 -6.79
N VAL A 95 5.00 17.03 -5.86
CA VAL A 95 3.91 18.02 -5.73
C VAL A 95 4.46 19.40 -5.36
N ALA A 96 5.42 19.48 -4.43
CA ALA A 96 6.04 20.75 -4.05
C ALA A 96 6.84 21.37 -5.19
N GLU A 97 7.55 20.54 -5.98
CA GLU A 97 8.29 20.96 -7.17
C GLU A 97 7.35 21.57 -8.24
N ILE A 98 6.22 20.91 -8.52
CA ILE A 98 5.20 21.44 -9.44
C ILE A 98 4.63 22.78 -8.94
N LYS A 99 4.31 22.89 -7.64
CA LYS A 99 3.80 24.14 -7.07
C LYS A 99 4.80 25.29 -7.22
N ARG A 100 6.08 25.05 -6.93
CA ARG A 100 7.15 26.05 -7.09
C ARG A 100 7.32 26.46 -8.55
N PHE A 101 7.24 25.50 -9.47
CA PHE A 101 7.32 25.76 -10.91
C PHE A 101 6.14 26.61 -11.41
N GLN A 102 4.94 26.37 -10.91
CA GLN A 102 3.73 27.14 -11.27
C GLN A 102 3.71 28.56 -10.69
N GLN A 103 4.32 28.78 -9.53
CA GLN A 103 4.40 30.10 -8.89
C GLN A 103 5.46 31.02 -9.51
N ASN A 104 6.37 30.47 -10.31
CA ASN A 104 7.45 31.23 -10.92
C ASN A 104 7.03 31.64 -12.35
N GLU A 105 6.55 32.88 -12.50
CA GLU A 105 6.02 33.42 -13.77
C GLU A 105 7.00 33.36 -14.95
N ASN A 106 8.31 33.28 -14.66
CA ASN A 106 9.37 33.17 -15.67
C ASN A 106 9.61 31.75 -16.19
N SER A 107 9.13 30.69 -15.53
CA SER A 107 9.30 29.31 -16.00
C SER A 107 8.16 28.88 -16.94
N ARG A 108 8.11 29.47 -18.14
CA ARG A 108 7.23 29.02 -19.24
C ARG A 108 7.67 27.71 -19.92
N ASN A 109 8.53 26.91 -19.27
CA ASN A 109 8.94 25.62 -19.85
C ASN A 109 7.84 24.56 -19.64
N MET A 110 6.81 24.65 -20.47
CA MET A 110 5.66 23.74 -20.48
C MET A 110 6.07 22.27 -20.61
N TRP A 111 7.21 21.97 -21.25
CA TRP A 111 7.72 20.62 -21.38
C TRP A 111 8.24 20.06 -20.04
N GLN A 112 8.94 20.87 -19.25
CA GLN A 112 9.38 20.49 -17.90
C GLN A 112 8.17 20.24 -16.97
N LEU A 113 7.16 21.12 -17.01
CA LEU A 113 5.94 20.94 -16.24
C LEU A 113 5.21 19.64 -16.60
N LYS A 114 5.03 19.36 -17.90
CA LYS A 114 4.41 18.11 -18.37
C LYS A 114 5.20 16.88 -17.93
N THR A 115 6.53 16.94 -17.98
CA THR A 115 7.40 15.84 -17.50
C THR A 115 7.21 15.59 -16.01
N LEU A 116 7.18 16.66 -15.19
CA LEU A 116 6.95 16.54 -13.75
C LEU A 116 5.57 15.96 -13.42
N GLN A 117 4.54 16.43 -14.12
CA GLN A 117 3.17 15.90 -13.99
C GLN A 117 3.08 14.44 -14.40
N SER A 118 3.73 14.04 -15.51
CA SER A 118 3.78 12.66 -15.96
C SER A 118 4.45 11.75 -14.94
N ASN A 119 5.56 12.20 -14.33
CA ASN A 119 6.25 11.45 -13.28
C ASN A 119 5.39 11.30 -12.02
N LEU A 120 4.69 12.36 -11.62
CA LEU A 120 3.75 12.31 -10.50
C LEU A 120 2.60 11.33 -10.78
N ASN A 121 2.00 11.37 -11.97
CA ASN A 121 0.94 10.45 -12.36
C ASN A 121 1.39 9.00 -12.32
N PHE A 122 2.59 8.71 -12.84
CA PHE A 122 3.17 7.37 -12.76
C PHE A 122 3.33 6.87 -11.31
N LEU A 123 3.78 7.73 -10.40
CA LEU A 123 3.92 7.39 -8.98
C LEU A 123 2.55 7.12 -8.32
N LEU A 124 1.54 7.94 -8.64
CA LEU A 124 0.17 7.79 -8.15
C LEU A 124 -0.48 6.50 -8.69
N GLU A 125 -0.35 6.20 -9.98
CA GLU A 125 -0.87 4.97 -10.59
C GLU A 125 -0.27 3.72 -9.94
N ARG A 126 1.03 3.74 -9.62
CA ARG A 126 1.70 2.64 -8.92
C ARG A 126 1.15 2.43 -7.52
N GLU A 127 0.85 3.52 -6.80
CA GLU A 127 0.24 3.43 -5.47
C GLU A 127 -1.23 3.00 -5.56
N ASP A 128 -1.96 3.46 -6.56
CA ASP A 128 -3.34 3.03 -6.86
C ASP A 128 -3.42 1.53 -7.14
N LEU A 129 -2.51 0.99 -7.95
CA LEU A 129 -2.45 -0.44 -8.22
C LEU A 129 -2.22 -1.24 -6.93
N ARG A 130 -1.33 -0.76 -6.08
CA ARG A 130 -1.07 -1.35 -4.77
C ARG A 130 -2.31 -1.30 -3.88
N TRP A 131 -3.00 -0.17 -3.82
CA TRP A 131 -4.26 -0.05 -3.07
C TRP A 131 -5.34 -0.98 -3.62
N LYS A 132 -5.47 -1.11 -4.94
CA LYS A 132 -6.40 -2.05 -5.59
C LYS A 132 -6.12 -3.51 -5.17
N GLN A 133 -4.86 -3.90 -5.13
CA GLN A 133 -4.44 -5.24 -4.66
C GLN A 133 -4.76 -5.45 -3.17
N ARG A 134 -4.45 -4.48 -2.31
CA ARG A 134 -4.67 -4.58 -0.85
C ARG A 134 -6.13 -4.54 -0.44
N THR A 135 -6.93 -3.73 -1.13
CA THR A 135 -8.38 -3.59 -0.86
C THR A 135 -9.20 -4.72 -1.45
N LYS A 136 -8.58 -5.68 -2.15
CA LYS A 136 -9.27 -6.71 -2.95
C LYS A 136 -10.39 -6.06 -3.77
N LYS A 137 -10.10 -4.94 -4.46
CA LYS A 137 -11.12 -4.11 -5.13
C LYS A 137 -11.96 -4.88 -6.15
N HIS A 138 -11.55 -6.10 -6.55
CA HIS A 138 -12.42 -7.08 -7.23
C HIS A 138 -13.77 -7.32 -6.52
N TRP A 139 -13.82 -7.25 -5.18
CA TRP A 139 -15.07 -7.34 -4.41
C TRP A 139 -15.91 -6.06 -4.46
N LEU A 140 -15.30 -4.92 -4.80
CA LEU A 140 -16.00 -3.63 -4.90
C LEU A 140 -16.50 -3.34 -6.32
N THR A 141 -15.92 -3.96 -7.35
CA THR A 141 -16.40 -3.80 -8.73
C THR A 141 -17.61 -4.66 -9.06
N GLN A 142 -17.98 -5.63 -8.21
CA GLN A 142 -19.10 -6.55 -8.49
C GLN A 142 -20.29 -6.45 -7.53
N ASP A 143 -20.19 -5.74 -6.41
CA ASP A 143 -21.28 -5.71 -5.42
C ASP A 143 -21.87 -4.30 -5.29
N ASP A 144 -22.99 -4.11 -5.99
CA ASP A 144 -24.12 -3.42 -5.39
C ASP A 144 -24.29 -4.01 -3.97
N ARG A 145 -24.07 -3.19 -2.94
CA ARG A 145 -24.14 -3.60 -1.53
C ARG A 145 -25.55 -4.04 -1.11
N ASN A 146 -26.51 -4.01 -2.03
CA ASN A 146 -27.86 -4.53 -1.88
C ASN A 146 -28.09 -5.88 -2.62
N SER A 147 -27.04 -6.55 -3.11
CA SER A 147 -27.21 -7.85 -3.77
C SER A 147 -27.54 -8.94 -2.74
N LYS A 148 -28.57 -9.75 -3.04
CA LYS A 148 -28.95 -10.92 -2.22
C LYS A 148 -27.79 -11.89 -1.99
N PHE A 149 -26.82 -11.92 -2.92
CA PHE A 149 -25.64 -12.77 -2.86
C PHE A 149 -24.68 -12.35 -1.74
N TYR A 150 -24.43 -11.04 -1.57
CA TYR A 150 -23.60 -10.53 -0.47
C TYR A 150 -24.17 -10.93 0.90
N HIS A 151 -25.48 -10.72 1.08
CA HIS A 151 -26.17 -11.11 2.31
C HIS A 151 -26.18 -12.62 2.51
N ALA A 152 -26.31 -13.43 1.45
CA ALA A 152 -26.22 -14.88 1.53
C ALA A 152 -24.83 -15.35 2.00
N CYS A 153 -23.74 -14.82 1.41
CA CYS A 153 -22.38 -15.17 1.83
C CYS A 153 -22.05 -14.73 3.26
N VAL A 154 -22.54 -13.56 3.68
CA VAL A 154 -22.38 -13.09 5.07
C VAL A 154 -23.17 -13.98 6.05
N ASN A 155 -24.39 -14.38 5.69
CA ASN A 155 -25.21 -15.26 6.52
C ASN A 155 -24.66 -16.67 6.62
N GLN A 156 -24.06 -17.21 5.55
CA GLN A 156 -23.41 -18.52 5.58
C GLN A 156 -22.20 -18.52 6.53
N ARG A 157 -21.36 -17.47 6.48
CA ARG A 157 -20.25 -17.31 7.42
C ARG A 157 -20.67 -17.12 8.89
N LYS A 158 -21.90 -16.66 9.15
CA LYS A 158 -22.43 -16.56 10.52
C LYS A 158 -22.94 -17.90 11.05
N LYS A 159 -23.28 -18.86 10.18
CA LYS A 159 -23.73 -20.21 10.58
C LYS A 159 -22.59 -21.19 10.85
N GLU A 160 -21.38 -20.91 10.36
CA GLU A 160 -20.19 -21.74 10.56
C GLU A 160 -19.39 -21.37 11.83
N LYS A 161 -19.98 -20.58 12.73
CA LYS A 161 -19.49 -20.28 14.08
C LYS A 161 -20.48 -20.77 15.11
#